data_AF-A0AAN6J2I2-F1
#
_entry.id   AF-A0AAN6J2I2-F1
#
_cell.length_a   1.000
_cell.length_b   1.000
_cell.length_c   1.000
_cell.angle_alpha   90.00
_cell.angle_beta   90.00
_cell.angle_gamma   90.00
#
_symmetry.space_group_name_H-M   'P 1'
#
loop_
_entity.id
_entity.type
_entity.pdbx_description
1 polymer ?
#
loop_
_entity_poly.entity_id
_entity_poly.type
_entity_poly.pdbx_seq_one_letter_code
_entity_poly.pdbx_strand_id
1 'polypeptide(L)'
;MADVLPIRRAIPATASRFSRPKAVTATPLTLPNVSSTHWTGPFRLFDLPSELRLRIYECALAPTGILSLTSTASKRSAVTPIITPALLATCHQIHHEADNMLTSDNEVTITVNAHDTCWPTIPSKRLPPPVLRRLQHMCVILDCTDYFNSSYAEVDFEAFQYLSSLQTLRLAMVYRKHYATQTLAPLYIPQLREFNVVAQILERVPASTRLLFGTEKGTWQHGVVQSMNGMRALYRDRQGTLEEAPAADLEAAARGVPGLVRGCKSNAPGVQGRD
;
A
#
# COMPACT_ATOMS: atom_id res chain seq x y z
N MET A 1 -33.24 19.99 -18.05
CA MET A 1 -33.69 18.59 -17.91
C MET A 1 -32.95 17.78 -18.96
N ALA A 2 -31.98 16.99 -18.53
CA ALA A 2 -31.26 16.04 -19.38
C ALA A 2 -30.97 14.82 -18.52
N ASP A 3 -31.54 13.68 -18.90
CA ASP A 3 -31.45 12.39 -18.23
C ASP A 3 -30.01 11.85 -18.31
N VAL A 4 -29.43 11.56 -17.15
CA VAL A 4 -28.15 10.86 -17.04
C VAL A 4 -28.46 9.38 -16.78
N LEU A 5 -28.32 8.57 -17.82
CA LEU A 5 -28.40 7.10 -17.75
C LEU A 5 -27.28 6.52 -16.87
N PRO A 6 -27.54 5.46 -16.07
CA PRO A 6 -26.50 4.81 -15.28
C PRO A 6 -25.59 3.96 -16.17
N ILE A 7 -24.29 4.31 -16.17
CA ILE A 7 -23.22 3.54 -16.82
C ILE A 7 -23.09 2.19 -16.11
N ARG A 8 -23.55 1.11 -16.76
CA ARG A 8 -23.25 -0.27 -16.36
C ARG A 8 -21.74 -0.50 -16.52
N ARG A 9 -21.06 -0.84 -15.42
CA ARG A 9 -19.66 -1.30 -15.45
C ARG A 9 -19.57 -2.63 -16.19
N ALA A 10 -18.78 -2.66 -17.26
CA ALA A 10 -18.40 -3.88 -17.95
C ALA A 10 -17.38 -4.66 -17.09
N ILE A 11 -17.69 -5.91 -16.80
CA ILE A 11 -16.77 -6.89 -16.19
C ILE A 11 -15.90 -7.44 -17.33
N PRO A 12 -14.56 -7.49 -17.21
CA PRO A 12 -13.72 -8.05 -18.26
C PRO A 12 -13.92 -9.56 -18.37
N ALA A 13 -14.02 -10.05 -19.60
CA ALA A 13 -14.14 -11.45 -19.94
C ALA A 13 -12.87 -12.21 -19.53
N THR A 14 -12.97 -13.05 -18.51
CA THR A 14 -11.94 -14.02 -18.17
C THR A 14 -11.92 -15.14 -19.20
N ALA A 15 -10.71 -15.47 -19.66
CA ALA A 15 -10.44 -16.49 -20.65
C ALA A 15 -10.93 -17.87 -20.16
N SER A 16 -11.99 -18.35 -20.80
CA SER A 16 -12.40 -19.76 -20.74
C SER A 16 -11.42 -20.60 -21.55
N ARG A 17 -10.50 -21.29 -20.86
CA ARG A 17 -9.74 -22.41 -21.43
C ARG A 17 -9.94 -23.65 -20.55
N PHE A 18 -11.12 -24.23 -20.64
CA PHE A 18 -11.31 -25.66 -20.34
C PHE A 18 -12.22 -26.24 -21.40
N SER A 19 -11.62 -26.94 -22.36
CA SER A 19 -12.32 -27.80 -23.30
C SER A 19 -13.08 -28.86 -22.50
N ARG A 20 -14.40 -28.93 -22.69
CA ARG A 20 -15.27 -29.98 -22.12
C ARG A 20 -14.72 -31.37 -22.47
N PRO A 21 -14.43 -32.24 -21.50
CA PRO A 21 -14.31 -33.66 -21.78
C PRO A 21 -15.68 -34.24 -22.15
N LYS A 22 -15.67 -35.13 -23.13
CA LYS A 22 -16.82 -35.91 -23.60
C LYS A 22 -17.38 -36.73 -22.44
N ALA A 23 -18.70 -36.74 -22.26
CA ALA A 23 -19.38 -37.45 -21.19
C ALA A 23 -19.03 -38.95 -21.22
N VAL A 24 -18.39 -39.43 -20.16
CA VAL A 24 -18.26 -40.85 -19.86
C VAL A 24 -19.45 -41.22 -18.98
N THR A 25 -20.29 -42.14 -19.46
CA THR A 25 -21.42 -42.70 -18.71
C THR A 25 -20.88 -43.42 -17.47
N ALA A 26 -21.00 -42.80 -16.30
CA ALA A 26 -20.58 -43.38 -15.03
C ALA A 26 -21.74 -44.20 -14.43
N THR A 27 -21.46 -45.48 -14.22
CA THR A 27 -22.23 -46.44 -13.43
C THR A 27 -22.48 -45.90 -12.01
N PRO A 28 -23.67 -46.05 -11.41
CA PRO A 28 -23.95 -45.47 -10.10
C PRO A 28 -23.15 -46.20 -9.01
N LEU A 29 -22.09 -45.56 -8.52
CA LEU A 29 -21.46 -45.91 -7.25
C LEU A 29 -22.28 -45.29 -6.13
N THR A 30 -22.84 -46.14 -5.29
CA THR A 30 -23.59 -45.80 -4.07
C THR A 30 -22.70 -44.96 -3.16
N LEU A 31 -22.97 -43.67 -3.06
CA LEU A 31 -22.36 -42.80 -2.05
C LEU A 31 -22.82 -43.27 -0.66
N PRO A 32 -21.90 -43.40 0.33
CA PRO A 32 -22.31 -43.67 1.69
C PRO A 32 -23.23 -42.53 2.16
N ASN A 33 -24.35 -42.91 2.74
CA ASN A 33 -25.40 -42.05 3.25
C ASN A 33 -24.81 -41.14 4.35
N VAL A 34 -24.38 -39.93 3.97
CA VAL A 34 -23.99 -38.89 4.92
C VAL A 34 -25.28 -38.43 5.58
N SER A 35 -25.56 -38.98 6.76
CA SER A 35 -26.64 -38.53 7.63
C SER A 35 -26.48 -37.03 7.86
N SER A 36 -27.30 -36.24 7.18
CA SER A 36 -27.42 -34.81 7.39
C SER A 36 -28.10 -34.56 8.74
N THR A 37 -27.32 -34.56 9.80
CA THR A 37 -27.71 -33.95 11.07
C THR A 37 -27.99 -32.47 10.79
N HIS A 38 -29.26 -32.13 10.63
CA HIS A 38 -29.76 -30.78 10.44
C HIS A 38 -29.49 -30.00 11.73
N TRP A 39 -28.62 -29.01 11.66
CA TRP A 39 -28.29 -28.15 12.79
C TRP A 39 -29.50 -27.30 13.16
N THR A 40 -30.06 -27.50 14.35
CA THR A 40 -31.26 -26.79 14.83
C THR A 40 -30.96 -25.65 15.81
N GLY A 41 -29.71 -25.51 16.27
CA GLY A 41 -29.28 -24.44 17.16
C GLY A 41 -28.86 -23.16 16.43
N PRO A 42 -28.82 -22.00 17.12
CA PRO A 42 -28.24 -20.78 16.56
C PRO A 42 -26.75 -21.01 16.26
N PHE A 43 -26.32 -20.55 15.09
CA PHE A 43 -24.92 -20.61 14.69
C PHE A 43 -24.05 -19.79 15.66
N ARG A 44 -23.01 -20.40 16.23
CA ARG A 44 -22.01 -19.70 17.05
C ARG A 44 -20.67 -19.73 16.33
N LEU A 45 -20.00 -18.58 16.28
CA LEU A 45 -18.70 -18.45 15.62
C LEU A 45 -17.65 -19.41 16.17
N PHE A 46 -17.65 -19.66 17.49
CA PHE A 46 -16.67 -20.53 18.15
C PHE A 46 -16.97 -22.02 18.05
N ASP A 47 -18.14 -22.40 17.53
CA ASP A 47 -18.42 -23.80 17.18
C ASP A 47 -17.70 -24.18 15.87
N LEU A 48 -17.18 -23.19 15.12
CA LEU A 48 -16.34 -23.42 13.96
C LEU A 48 -14.91 -23.80 14.35
N PRO A 49 -14.27 -24.72 13.58
CA PRO A 49 -12.82 -24.90 13.58
C PRO A 49 -12.08 -23.58 13.34
N SER A 50 -10.88 -23.48 13.92
CA SER A 50 -10.05 -22.27 13.83
C SER A 50 -9.79 -21.81 12.40
N GLU A 51 -9.63 -22.76 11.48
CA GLU A 51 -9.39 -22.55 10.06
C GLU A 51 -10.54 -21.77 9.41
N LEU A 52 -11.78 -22.13 9.73
CA LEU A 52 -12.96 -21.44 9.21
C LEU A 52 -13.14 -20.06 9.87
N ARG A 53 -12.78 -19.91 11.14
CA ARG A 53 -12.76 -18.60 11.81
C ARG A 53 -11.75 -17.66 11.15
N LEU A 54 -10.53 -18.14 10.89
CA LEU A 54 -9.49 -17.36 10.21
C LEU A 54 -9.95 -16.91 8.82
N ARG A 55 -10.65 -17.76 8.05
CA ARG A 55 -11.25 -17.35 6.76
C ARG A 55 -12.29 -16.24 6.90
N ILE A 56 -13.10 -16.27 7.96
CA ILE A 56 -14.06 -15.20 8.24
C ILE A 56 -13.31 -13.89 8.55
N TYR A 57 -12.22 -13.97 9.32
CA TYR A 57 -11.40 -12.82 9.67
C TYR A 57 -10.69 -12.22 8.46
N GLU A 58 -10.12 -13.07 7.59
CA GLU A 58 -9.53 -12.65 6.31
C GLU A 58 -10.54 -11.89 5.46
N CYS A 59 -11.76 -12.40 5.30
CA CYS A 59 -12.82 -11.71 4.57
C CYS A 59 -13.22 -10.37 5.21
N ALA A 60 -13.11 -10.23 6.54
CA ALA A 60 -13.51 -9.02 7.25
C ALA A 60 -12.41 -7.96 7.37
N LEU A 61 -11.14 -8.37 7.41
CA LEU A 61 -9.98 -7.54 7.74
C LEU A 61 -8.93 -7.46 6.63
N ALA A 62 -8.85 -8.47 5.77
CA ALA A 62 -7.89 -8.57 4.66
C ALA A 62 -8.53 -9.03 3.34
N PRO A 63 -9.72 -8.53 2.93
CA PRO A 63 -10.49 -9.11 1.82
C PRO A 63 -9.76 -9.10 0.48
N THR A 64 -8.80 -8.19 0.31
CA THR A 64 -7.97 -8.04 -0.90
C THR A 64 -6.48 -8.23 -0.63
N GLY A 65 -6.07 -8.42 0.63
CA GLY A 65 -4.67 -8.38 1.06
C GLY A 65 -3.98 -7.02 0.89
N ILE A 66 -4.72 -5.96 0.52
CA ILE A 66 -4.18 -4.61 0.30
C ILE A 66 -5.11 -3.61 0.96
N LEU A 67 -4.56 -2.77 1.84
CA LEU A 67 -5.29 -1.68 2.50
C LEU A 67 -4.75 -0.34 2.05
N SER A 68 -5.53 0.37 1.24
CA SER A 68 -5.20 1.72 0.79
C SER A 68 -5.78 2.76 1.73
N LEU A 69 -4.91 3.56 2.32
CA LEU A 69 -5.31 4.68 3.15
C LEU A 69 -5.39 5.92 2.25
N THR A 70 -6.54 6.56 2.13
CA THR A 70 -6.63 7.80 1.35
C THR A 70 -6.16 9.00 2.16
N SER A 71 -5.50 9.96 1.51
CA SER A 71 -5.20 11.27 2.07
C SER A 71 -6.10 12.31 1.42
N THR A 72 -7.15 12.76 2.11
CA THR A 72 -7.84 14.01 1.74
C THR A 72 -8.00 14.87 2.99
N ALA A 73 -7.82 16.18 2.84
CA ALA A 73 -7.99 17.15 3.93
C ALA A 73 -9.38 17.06 4.60
N SER A 74 -10.39 16.57 3.87
CA SER A 74 -11.78 16.46 4.30
C SER A 74 -12.19 15.09 4.84
N LYS A 75 -11.46 14.00 4.55
CA LYS A 75 -11.75 12.66 5.11
C LYS A 75 -10.54 12.11 5.84
N ARG A 76 -10.54 12.33 7.15
CA ARG A 76 -9.60 11.68 8.07
C ARG A 76 -9.89 10.18 8.05
N SER A 77 -8.95 9.38 7.53
CA SER A 77 -8.89 7.93 7.75
C SER A 77 -9.84 7.04 6.94
N ALA A 78 -10.12 7.36 5.65
CA ALA A 78 -10.79 6.38 4.80
C ALA A 78 -9.80 5.25 4.41
N VAL A 79 -10.17 4.02 4.76
CA VAL A 79 -9.49 2.78 4.36
C VAL A 79 -10.27 2.17 3.21
N THR A 80 -9.58 1.72 2.17
CA THR A 80 -10.19 0.98 1.06
C THR A 80 -9.41 -0.32 0.82
N PRO A 81 -10.07 -1.48 0.70
CA PRO A 81 -11.51 -1.69 0.82
C PRO A 81 -12.03 -1.43 2.24
N ILE A 82 -13.35 -1.32 2.38
CA ILE A 82 -13.98 -1.17 3.70
C ILE A 82 -13.75 -2.47 4.47
N ILE A 83 -13.18 -2.34 5.67
CA ILE A 83 -12.90 -3.43 6.59
C ILE A 83 -13.70 -3.24 7.89
N THR A 84 -13.79 -4.29 8.70
CA THR A 84 -14.55 -4.28 9.97
C THR A 84 -13.61 -4.40 11.19
N PRO A 85 -12.84 -3.35 11.54
CA PRO A 85 -11.91 -3.42 12.68
C PRO A 85 -12.64 -3.57 14.02
N ALA A 86 -13.92 -3.21 14.10
CA ALA A 86 -14.77 -3.46 15.27
C ALA A 86 -14.84 -4.94 15.66
N LEU A 87 -14.59 -5.86 14.71
CA LEU A 87 -14.48 -7.29 14.98
C LEU A 87 -13.40 -7.59 16.03
N LEU A 88 -12.25 -6.90 15.98
CA LEU A 88 -11.14 -7.08 16.91
C LEU A 88 -11.45 -6.60 18.33
N ALA A 89 -12.52 -5.82 18.52
CA ALA A 89 -12.96 -5.32 19.82
C ALA A 89 -14.00 -6.23 20.49
N THR A 90 -14.47 -7.29 19.82
CA THR A 90 -15.57 -8.12 20.32
C THR A 90 -15.17 -9.02 21.48
N CYS A 91 -14.03 -9.72 21.37
CA CYS A 91 -13.46 -10.50 22.48
C CYS A 91 -11.95 -10.74 22.31
N HIS A 92 -11.29 -11.15 23.40
CA HIS A 92 -9.85 -11.42 23.41
C HIS A 92 -9.42 -12.53 22.46
N GLN A 93 -10.24 -13.56 22.28
CA GLN A 93 -9.92 -14.67 21.38
C GLN A 93 -9.88 -14.21 19.93
N ILE A 94 -10.89 -13.48 19.47
CA ILE A 94 -10.93 -12.92 18.11
C ILE A 94 -9.78 -11.95 17.90
N HIS A 95 -9.50 -11.09 18.90
CA HIS A 95 -8.38 -10.18 18.85
C HIS A 95 -7.06 -10.93 18.63
N HIS A 96 -6.76 -11.93 19.45
CA HIS A 96 -5.52 -12.69 19.36
C HIS A 96 -5.40 -13.49 18.05
N GLU A 97 -6.51 -14.05 17.54
CA GLU A 97 -6.51 -14.81 16.29
C GLU A 97 -6.34 -13.93 15.04
N ALA A 98 -6.82 -12.68 15.07
CA ALA A 98 -6.99 -11.88 13.85
C ALA A 98 -6.18 -10.57 13.79
N ASP A 99 -5.66 -10.06 14.91
CA ASP A 99 -5.00 -8.75 14.96
C ASP A 99 -3.77 -8.64 14.04
N ASN A 100 -3.05 -9.74 13.83
CA ASN A 100 -1.90 -9.75 12.91
C ASN A 100 -2.32 -9.57 11.44
N MET A 101 -3.55 -9.91 11.04
CA MET A 101 -3.98 -9.81 9.64
C MET A 101 -3.91 -8.37 9.13
N LEU A 102 -4.16 -7.37 9.98
CA LEU A 102 -4.10 -5.96 9.58
C LEU A 102 -2.68 -5.45 9.33
N THR A 103 -1.67 -6.05 9.96
CA THR A 103 -0.30 -5.52 9.98
C THR A 103 0.73 -6.41 9.27
N SER A 104 0.50 -7.71 9.29
CA SER A 104 1.41 -8.72 8.74
C SER A 104 0.94 -9.25 7.39
N ASP A 105 -0.36 -9.48 7.21
CA ASP A 105 -0.87 -10.13 6.00
C ASP A 105 -1.27 -9.13 4.90
N ASN A 106 -1.69 -7.93 5.30
CA ASN A 106 -2.06 -6.86 4.37
C ASN A 106 -0.84 -6.01 3.95
N GLU A 107 -0.77 -5.66 2.67
CA GLU A 107 0.07 -4.56 2.20
C GLU A 107 -0.64 -3.21 2.42
N VAL A 108 -0.06 -2.34 3.24
CA VAL A 108 -0.61 -1.01 3.50
C VAL A 108 -0.11 -0.03 2.44
N THR A 109 -1.03 0.49 1.62
CA THR A 109 -0.74 1.48 0.58
C THR A 109 -1.03 2.89 1.08
N ILE A 110 -0.05 3.80 0.95
CA ILE A 110 -0.21 5.22 1.24
C ILE A 110 0.27 6.09 0.08
N THR A 111 -0.44 7.18 -0.15
CA THR A 111 0.08 8.32 -0.92
C THR A 111 0.74 9.33 0.01
N VAL A 112 1.90 9.85 -0.40
CA VAL A 112 2.69 10.88 0.30
C VAL A 112 2.98 12.02 -0.67
N ASN A 113 2.67 13.26 -0.29
CA ASN A 113 3.18 14.43 -1.01
C ASN A 113 4.65 14.61 -0.63
N ALA A 114 5.56 14.40 -1.58
CA ALA A 114 6.99 14.46 -1.34
C ALA A 114 7.50 15.90 -1.11
N HIS A 115 6.69 16.92 -1.37
CA HIS A 115 7.05 18.33 -1.22
C HIS A 115 6.30 19.04 -0.08
N ASP A 116 5.50 18.31 0.70
CA ASP A 116 4.84 18.90 1.87
C ASP A 116 5.84 18.99 3.03
N THR A 117 6.27 20.22 3.35
CA THR A 117 7.15 20.53 4.47
C THR A 117 6.37 20.96 5.72
N CYS A 118 5.05 21.17 5.60
CA CYS A 118 4.21 21.65 6.70
C CYS A 118 3.64 20.51 7.54
N TRP A 119 3.65 19.28 7.03
CA TRP A 119 3.08 18.11 7.69
C TRP A 119 3.97 16.88 7.58
N PRO A 120 3.95 15.98 8.60
CA PRO A 120 4.60 14.69 8.50
C PRO A 120 4.09 13.90 7.30
N THR A 121 5.00 13.26 6.58
CA THR A 121 4.68 12.41 5.42
C THR A 121 3.69 11.29 5.77
N ILE A 122 3.75 10.79 7.02
CA ILE A 122 2.78 9.87 7.59
C ILE A 122 2.30 10.45 8.93
N PRO A 123 1.14 11.12 8.97
CA PRO A 123 0.61 11.66 10.21
C PRO A 123 0.26 10.56 11.22
N SER A 124 0.62 10.73 12.49
CA SER A 124 0.31 9.76 13.57
C SER A 124 -1.19 9.50 13.75
N LYS A 125 -2.05 10.43 13.33
CA LYS A 125 -3.51 10.26 13.31
C LYS A 125 -4.00 9.29 12.22
N ARG A 126 -3.22 9.11 11.14
CA ARG A 126 -3.50 8.20 10.03
C ARG A 126 -2.91 6.82 10.32
N LEU A 127 -1.65 6.78 10.74
CA LEU A 127 -0.96 5.56 11.15
C LEU A 127 -0.16 5.83 12.43
N PRO A 128 -0.67 5.42 13.60
CA PRO A 128 0.04 5.60 14.85
C PRO A 128 1.36 4.82 14.88
N PRO A 129 2.40 5.31 15.59
CA PRO A 129 3.69 4.62 15.69
C PRO A 129 3.63 3.14 16.13
N PRO A 130 2.76 2.72 17.07
CA PRO A 130 2.63 1.30 17.41
C PRO A 130 2.17 0.42 16.24
N VAL A 131 1.34 0.96 15.34
CA VAL A 131 0.90 0.25 14.13
C VAL A 131 2.04 0.19 13.12
N LEU A 132 2.74 1.31 12.90
CA LEU A 132 3.90 1.38 11.99
C LEU A 132 4.97 0.33 12.35
N ARG A 133 5.27 0.13 13.64
CA ARG A 133 6.24 -0.89 14.10
C ARG A 133 5.89 -2.31 13.74
N ARG A 134 4.62 -2.60 13.48
CA ARG A 134 4.13 -3.95 13.18
C ARG A 134 3.92 -4.19 11.69
N LEU A 135 3.91 -3.14 10.87
CA LEU A 135 3.71 -3.28 9.42
C LEU A 135 4.84 -4.08 8.80
N GLN A 136 4.49 -5.16 8.10
CA GLN A 136 5.44 -6.01 7.37
C GLN A 136 5.49 -5.67 5.89
N HIS A 137 4.36 -5.24 5.31
CA HIS A 137 4.24 -4.96 3.88
C HIS A 137 3.65 -3.56 3.66
N MET A 138 4.39 -2.72 2.92
CA MET A 138 3.99 -1.33 2.68
C MET A 138 4.24 -0.90 1.24
N CYS A 139 3.30 -0.19 0.64
CA CYS A 139 3.45 0.51 -0.62
C CYS A 139 3.35 2.01 -0.41
N VAL A 140 4.34 2.75 -0.87
CA VAL A 140 4.39 4.21 -0.79
C VAL A 140 4.37 4.77 -2.20
N ILE A 141 3.33 5.54 -2.50
CA ILE A 141 3.17 6.27 -3.75
C ILE A 141 3.57 7.72 -3.48
N LEU A 142 4.74 8.10 -3.99
CA LEU A 142 5.30 9.45 -3.86
C LEU A 142 4.68 10.37 -4.91
N ASP A 143 4.03 11.42 -4.46
CA ASP A 143 3.55 12.50 -5.32
C ASP A 143 4.63 13.59 -5.39
N CYS A 144 5.33 13.63 -6.51
CA CYS A 144 6.42 14.58 -6.80
C CYS A 144 5.98 15.59 -7.89
N THR A 145 4.70 15.97 -7.91
CA THR A 145 4.14 16.79 -9.00
C THR A 145 4.13 18.30 -8.72
N ASP A 146 4.44 18.73 -7.49
CA ASP A 146 4.28 20.13 -7.05
C ASP A 146 5.49 21.03 -7.36
N TYR A 147 6.74 20.59 -7.13
CA TYR A 147 7.94 21.42 -7.36
C TYR A 147 9.18 20.62 -7.78
N PHE A 148 9.88 21.11 -8.80
CA PHE A 148 11.11 20.52 -9.33
C PHE A 148 12.32 21.18 -8.65
N ASN A 149 13.31 20.37 -8.22
CA ASN A 149 14.56 20.78 -7.56
C ASN A 149 14.45 21.33 -6.13
N SER A 150 13.37 21.05 -5.41
CA SER A 150 13.35 21.31 -3.96
C SER A 150 14.14 20.23 -3.23
N SER A 151 14.98 20.65 -2.27
CA SER A 151 15.60 19.73 -1.33
C SER A 151 14.51 19.03 -0.50
N TYR A 152 14.68 17.74 -0.25
CA TYR A 152 13.84 16.95 0.64
C TYR A 152 14.38 16.93 2.07
N ALA A 153 15.43 17.71 2.38
CA ALA A 153 16.05 17.75 3.69
C ALA A 153 15.09 18.22 4.81
N GLU A 154 14.17 19.13 4.48
CA GLU A 154 13.18 19.68 5.41
C GLU A 154 11.87 18.87 5.47
N VAL A 155 11.72 17.86 4.63
CA VAL A 155 10.52 17.02 4.62
C VAL A 155 10.61 16.00 5.75
N ASP A 156 9.55 15.92 6.55
CA ASP A 156 9.48 15.02 7.70
C ASP A 156 9.19 13.58 7.25
N PHE A 157 10.27 12.81 7.08
CA PHE A 157 10.27 11.37 6.88
C PHE A 157 10.47 10.57 8.19
N GLU A 158 10.41 11.18 9.37
CA GLU A 158 10.70 10.50 10.64
C GLU A 158 9.81 9.27 10.85
N ALA A 159 8.56 9.33 10.39
CA ALA A 159 7.62 8.23 10.53
C ALA A 159 8.12 6.89 9.95
N PHE A 160 8.98 6.93 8.92
CA PHE A 160 9.57 5.74 8.33
C PHE A 160 10.52 4.99 9.29
N GLN A 161 11.11 5.70 10.27
CA GLN A 161 11.97 5.10 11.31
C GLN A 161 11.21 4.13 12.22
N TYR A 162 9.89 4.28 12.33
CA TYR A 162 9.06 3.38 13.12
C TYR A 162 8.80 2.04 12.42
N LEU A 163 9.14 1.86 11.14
CA LEU A 163 8.85 0.63 10.37
C LEU A 163 9.81 -0.53 10.70
N SER A 164 9.96 -0.87 11.98
CA SER A 164 10.96 -1.81 12.47
C SER A 164 10.75 -3.27 12.02
N SER A 165 9.51 -3.68 11.75
CA SER A 165 9.18 -5.05 11.30
C SER A 165 9.00 -5.15 9.79
N LEU A 166 9.35 -4.10 9.04
CA LEU A 166 9.10 -4.04 7.60
C LEU A 166 9.92 -5.09 6.85
N GLN A 167 9.22 -5.94 6.12
CA GLN A 167 9.80 -6.98 5.28
C GLN A 167 9.84 -6.56 3.82
N THR A 168 8.78 -5.91 3.33
CA THR A 168 8.71 -5.44 1.94
C THR A 168 8.26 -3.98 1.86
N LEU A 169 9.00 -3.19 1.08
CA LEU A 169 8.65 -1.82 0.74
C LEU A 169 8.54 -1.67 -0.78
N ARG A 170 7.34 -1.36 -1.27
CA ARG A 170 7.11 -0.96 -2.65
C ARG A 170 7.14 0.56 -2.76
N LEU A 171 7.93 1.08 -3.69
CA LEU A 171 8.04 2.51 -3.99
C LEU A 171 7.54 2.76 -5.40
N ALA A 172 6.53 3.62 -5.52
CA ALA A 172 6.09 4.18 -6.78
C ALA A 172 6.19 5.70 -6.69
N MET A 173 6.37 6.37 -7.83
CA MET A 173 6.48 7.82 -7.88
C MET A 173 5.66 8.35 -9.05
N VAL A 174 4.92 9.41 -8.80
CA VAL A 174 4.18 10.16 -9.82
C VAL A 174 4.85 11.51 -9.98
N TYR A 175 5.11 11.89 -11.23
CA TYR A 175 5.75 13.14 -11.58
C TYR A 175 5.08 13.74 -12.82
N ARG A 176 5.38 15.02 -13.09
CA ARG A 176 4.93 15.71 -14.30
C ARG A 176 6.02 15.61 -15.37
N LYS A 177 5.61 15.29 -16.59
CA LYS A 177 6.42 15.22 -17.82
C LYS A 177 6.08 16.43 -18.70
N HIS A 178 7.09 17.09 -19.26
CA HIS A 178 7.05 18.29 -20.12
C HIS A 178 7.06 19.72 -19.52
N TYR A 179 7.84 20.00 -18.48
CA TYR A 179 8.63 21.24 -18.48
C TYR A 179 9.91 20.96 -19.28
N ALA A 180 10.34 21.89 -20.12
CA ALA A 180 11.37 21.73 -21.17
C ALA A 180 12.78 21.25 -20.72
N THR A 181 12.95 20.84 -19.46
CA THR A 181 14.17 20.29 -18.82
C THR A 181 13.91 19.01 -18.01
N GLN A 182 12.70 18.43 -18.08
CA GLN A 182 12.25 17.29 -17.26
C GLN A 182 12.74 15.91 -17.73
N THR A 183 14.03 15.79 -18.01
CA THR A 183 14.70 14.48 -17.94
C THR A 183 14.96 14.20 -16.45
N LEU A 184 13.96 13.64 -15.76
CA LEU A 184 14.08 12.94 -14.45
C LEU A 184 14.84 13.65 -13.29
N ALA A 185 14.86 14.98 -13.10
CA ALA A 185 15.75 15.55 -12.07
C ALA A 185 15.58 15.09 -10.59
N PRO A 186 14.45 14.55 -10.09
CA PRO A 186 14.44 13.88 -8.78
C PRO A 186 15.33 12.62 -8.73
N LEU A 187 15.67 12.07 -9.90
CA LEU A 187 16.48 10.86 -10.11
C LEU A 187 17.79 11.16 -10.87
N TYR A 188 18.00 12.41 -11.36
CA TYR A 188 19.12 12.81 -12.24
C TYR A 188 20.24 13.57 -11.54
N ILE A 189 20.07 13.94 -10.27
CA ILE A 189 21.20 14.13 -9.35
C ILE A 189 21.19 13.02 -8.29
N PRO A 190 21.22 11.74 -8.70
CA PRO A 190 21.07 10.63 -7.77
C PRO A 190 22.20 10.59 -6.75
N GLN A 191 23.30 11.31 -7.01
CA GLN A 191 24.44 11.44 -6.11
C GLN A 191 24.18 12.41 -4.95
N LEU A 192 23.30 13.41 -5.12
CA LEU A 192 22.98 14.37 -4.07
C LEU A 192 21.84 13.84 -3.20
N ARG A 193 22.22 13.32 -2.04
CA ARG A 193 21.36 12.74 -1.00
C ARG A 193 20.12 13.57 -0.67
N GLU A 194 20.25 14.89 -0.57
CA GLU A 194 19.16 15.80 -0.18
C GLU A 194 18.08 15.95 -1.25
N PHE A 195 18.41 15.67 -2.52
CA PHE A 195 17.49 15.78 -3.65
C PHE A 195 16.95 14.41 -4.09
N ASN A 196 17.29 13.35 -3.37
CA ASN A 196 16.86 12.00 -3.64
C ASN A 196 15.87 11.52 -2.57
N VAL A 197 14.56 11.67 -2.85
CA VAL A 197 13.48 11.28 -1.93
C VAL A 197 13.52 9.77 -1.61
N VAL A 198 13.92 8.93 -2.57
CA VAL A 198 14.05 7.49 -2.35
C VAL A 198 15.14 7.24 -1.30
N ALA A 199 16.29 7.89 -1.42
CA ALA A 199 17.36 7.78 -0.43
C ALA A 199 16.92 8.27 0.97
N GLN A 200 16.16 9.38 1.06
CA GLN A 200 15.64 9.87 2.34
C GLN A 200 14.79 8.82 3.06
N ILE A 201 13.98 8.05 2.33
CA ILE A 201 13.18 6.96 2.90
C ILE A 201 14.06 5.76 3.26
N LEU A 202 14.99 5.37 2.37
CA LEU A 202 15.79 4.15 2.55
C LEU A 202 16.77 4.21 3.73
N GLU A 203 17.20 5.39 4.15
CA GLU A 203 18.00 5.62 5.36
C GLU A 203 17.21 5.45 6.67
N ARG A 204 15.89 5.33 6.56
CA ARG A 204 14.98 5.32 7.70
C ARG A 204 14.24 4.00 7.84
N VAL A 205 14.35 3.09 6.89
CA VAL A 205 13.75 1.75 6.96
C VAL A 205 14.80 0.68 7.27
N PRO A 206 14.42 -0.50 7.80
CA PRO A 206 15.36 -1.58 8.08
C PRO A 206 16.17 -2.00 6.84
N ALA A 207 17.47 -2.22 7.00
CA ALA A 207 18.35 -2.62 5.91
C ALA A 207 17.97 -3.97 5.28
N SER A 208 17.31 -4.86 6.06
CA SER A 208 16.79 -6.15 5.61
C SER A 208 15.54 -6.07 4.73
N THR A 209 14.94 -4.88 4.59
CA THR A 209 13.70 -4.70 3.82
C THR A 209 13.93 -4.99 2.34
N ARG A 210 13.11 -5.89 1.76
CA ARG A 210 13.06 -6.13 0.32
C ARG A 210 12.37 -4.96 -0.37
N LEU A 211 13.03 -4.37 -1.36
CA LEU A 211 12.50 -3.26 -2.14
C LEU A 211 11.84 -3.74 -3.43
N LEU A 212 10.71 -3.12 -3.77
CA LEU A 212 10.00 -3.26 -5.05
C LEU A 212 9.80 -1.87 -5.65
N PHE A 213 9.92 -1.73 -6.97
CA PHE A 213 9.81 -0.43 -7.64
C PHE A 213 8.69 -0.42 -8.68
N GLY A 214 7.91 0.65 -8.68
CA GLY A 214 6.74 0.83 -9.53
C GLY A 214 5.53 -0.02 -9.12
N THR A 215 4.43 0.24 -9.82
CA THR A 215 3.18 -0.51 -9.72
C THR A 215 2.98 -1.44 -10.92
N GLU A 216 2.22 -2.50 -10.71
CA GLU A 216 1.92 -3.50 -11.74
C GLU A 216 0.54 -3.24 -12.35
N LYS A 217 0.42 -3.32 -13.67
CA LYS A 217 -0.87 -3.06 -14.34
C LYS A 217 -1.94 -4.03 -13.86
N GLY A 218 -3.11 -3.49 -13.51
CA GLY A 218 -4.24 -4.26 -13.01
C GLY A 218 -4.24 -4.46 -11.49
N THR A 219 -3.20 -4.04 -10.77
CA THR A 219 -3.21 -4.06 -9.31
C THR A 219 -3.90 -2.83 -8.72
N TRP A 220 -4.26 -2.93 -7.44
CA TRP A 220 -4.90 -1.83 -6.72
C TRP A 220 -4.01 -0.58 -6.67
N GLN A 221 -2.71 -0.76 -6.39
CA GLN A 221 -1.72 0.31 -6.32
C GLN A 221 -1.65 1.09 -7.64
N HIS A 222 -1.67 0.39 -8.78
CA HIS A 222 -1.71 1.03 -10.10
C HIS A 222 -3.02 1.81 -10.32
N GLY A 223 -4.15 1.29 -9.83
CA GLY A 223 -5.42 2.01 -9.81
C GLY A 223 -5.36 3.32 -9.01
N VAL A 224 -4.65 3.33 -7.87
CA VAL A 224 -4.43 4.55 -7.07
C VAL A 224 -3.62 5.58 -7.86
N VAL A 225 -2.52 5.16 -8.50
CA VAL A 225 -1.69 6.03 -9.36
C VAL A 225 -2.52 6.63 -10.50
N GLN A 226 -3.33 5.82 -11.19
CA GLN A 226 -4.21 6.30 -12.27
C GLN A 226 -5.25 7.31 -11.77
N SER A 227 -5.86 7.05 -10.60
CA SER A 227 -6.83 7.94 -10.00
C SER A 227 -6.22 9.30 -9.63
N MET A 228 -5.01 9.31 -9.07
CA MET A 228 -4.26 10.53 -8.77
C MET A 228 -3.98 11.35 -10.04
N ASN A 229 -3.52 10.69 -11.11
CA ASN A 229 -3.25 11.33 -12.39
C ASN A 229 -4.53 11.95 -12.99
N GLY A 230 -5.64 11.20 -12.98
CA GLY A 230 -6.93 11.67 -13.50
C GLY A 230 -7.52 12.84 -12.70
N MET A 231 -7.47 12.76 -11.36
CA MET A 231 -7.99 13.83 -10.50
C MET A 231 -7.21 15.14 -10.69
N ARG A 232 -5.88 15.06 -10.73
CA ARG A 232 -5.05 16.26 -10.91
C ARG A 232 -5.14 16.85 -12.33
N ALA A 233 -5.36 16.03 -13.35
CA ALA A 233 -5.65 16.52 -14.71
C ALA A 233 -6.95 17.36 -14.77
N LEU A 234 -7.93 17.06 -13.92
CA LEU A 234 -9.20 17.80 -13.87
C LEU A 234 -9.11 19.10 -13.06
N TYR A 235 -8.34 19.12 -11.95
CA TYR A 235 -8.28 20.27 -11.04
C TYR A 235 -7.14 21.25 -11.32
N ARG A 236 -6.11 20.84 -12.05
CA ARG A 236 -4.98 21.70 -12.41
C ARG A 236 -4.93 21.86 -13.92
N ASP A 237 -5.38 23.01 -14.38
CA ASP A 237 -5.27 23.51 -15.77
C ASP A 237 -3.80 23.79 -16.17
N ARG A 238 -2.88 22.90 -15.79
CA ARG A 238 -1.42 23.12 -15.82
C ARG A 238 -0.78 22.17 -16.85
N GLN A 239 -0.34 22.76 -17.97
CA GLN A 239 0.41 22.17 -19.09
C GLN A 239 1.42 21.06 -18.72
N GLY A 240 1.08 19.79 -18.83
CA GLY A 240 2.03 18.67 -18.70
C GLY A 240 1.34 17.35 -18.37
N THR A 241 1.86 16.24 -18.88
CA THR A 241 1.32 14.90 -18.61
C THR A 241 1.83 14.40 -17.25
N LEU A 242 0.94 13.87 -16.41
CA LEU A 242 1.35 13.18 -15.19
C LEU A 242 1.64 11.72 -15.52
N GLU A 243 2.80 11.23 -15.11
CA GLU A 243 3.24 9.87 -15.38
C GLU A 243 3.86 9.23 -14.13
N GLU A 244 3.78 7.90 -14.08
CA GLU A 244 4.52 7.12 -13.09
C GLU A 244 5.98 7.00 -13.53
N ALA A 245 6.92 7.20 -12.61
CA ALA A 245 8.34 7.00 -12.87
C ALA A 245 8.61 5.53 -13.24
N PRO A 246 9.42 5.27 -14.28
CA PRO A 246 9.87 3.92 -14.59
C PRO A 246 10.53 3.25 -13.38
N ALA A 247 10.23 1.97 -13.15
CA ALA A 247 10.81 1.21 -12.05
C ALA A 247 12.34 1.21 -12.07
N ALA A 248 12.95 1.17 -13.26
CA ALA A 248 14.39 1.22 -13.44
C ALA A 248 15.01 2.52 -12.93
N ASP A 249 14.32 3.66 -13.08
CA ASP A 249 14.84 4.95 -12.65
C ASP A 249 14.76 5.08 -11.12
N LEU A 250 13.71 4.54 -10.51
CA LEU A 250 13.59 4.45 -9.05
C LEU A 250 14.66 3.52 -8.44
N GLU A 251 14.93 2.40 -9.11
CA GLU A 251 16.01 1.50 -8.72
C GLU A 251 17.38 2.18 -8.83
N ALA A 252 17.63 2.92 -9.92
CA ALA A 252 18.84 3.70 -10.10
C ALA A 252 19.00 4.74 -8.99
N ALA A 253 17.94 5.47 -8.62
CA ALA A 253 17.97 6.41 -7.51
C ALA A 253 18.21 5.75 -6.15
N ALA A 254 17.69 4.53 -5.94
CA ALA A 254 17.93 3.77 -4.71
C ALA A 254 19.39 3.28 -4.55
N ARG A 255 20.17 3.29 -5.63
CA ARG A 255 21.58 2.83 -5.68
C ARG A 255 22.57 3.98 -5.93
N GLY A 256 22.11 5.10 -6.48
CA GLY A 256 22.96 6.13 -7.04
C GLY A 256 23.54 7.14 -6.04
N VAL A 257 23.16 7.08 -4.76
CA VAL A 257 23.75 7.93 -3.69
C VAL A 257 25.01 7.26 -3.14
N PRO A 258 26.21 7.84 -3.32
CA PRO A 258 27.45 7.31 -2.73
C PRO A 258 27.36 7.27 -1.20
N GLY A 259 27.78 6.15 -0.60
CA GLY A 259 27.81 6.01 0.86
C GLY A 259 26.43 5.94 1.53
N LEU A 260 25.36 5.70 0.77
CA LEU A 260 24.02 5.49 1.31
C LEU A 260 24.00 4.24 2.21
N VAL A 261 23.93 4.47 3.53
CA VAL A 261 23.72 3.39 4.51
C VAL A 261 22.22 3.22 4.71
N ARG A 262 21.72 2.02 4.38
CA ARG A 262 20.36 1.61 4.72
C ARG A 262 20.30 1.16 6.17
N GLY A 263 19.12 1.28 6.77
CA GLY A 263 18.93 1.02 8.19
C GLY A 263 18.82 2.33 8.95
N CYS A 264 17.82 2.40 9.83
CA CYS A 264 17.44 3.59 10.58
C CYS A 264 18.69 4.36 11.01
N LYS A 265 18.84 5.61 10.56
CA LYS A 265 19.67 6.59 11.27
C LYS A 265 19.29 6.50 12.75
N SER A 266 20.09 5.80 13.54
CA SER A 266 20.06 5.95 14.97
C SER A 266 20.38 7.41 15.19
N ASN A 267 19.41 8.19 15.69
CA ASN A 267 19.71 9.46 16.33
C ASN A 267 20.73 9.13 17.41
N ALA A 268 22.01 9.31 17.12
CA ALA A 268 23.03 9.35 18.14
C ALA A 268 22.67 10.57 19.00
N PRO A 269 22.33 10.41 20.29
CA PRO A 269 22.24 11.56 21.17
C PRO A 269 23.61 12.23 21.16
N GLY A 270 23.61 13.55 21.01
CA GLY A 270 24.80 14.35 20.78
C GLY A 270 25.95 13.98 21.71
N VAL A 271 27.14 13.83 21.13
CA VAL A 271 28.38 13.96 21.88
C VAL A 271 28.54 15.45 22.20
N GLN A 272 27.84 15.90 23.24
CA GLN A 272 28.36 16.93 24.12
C GLN A 272 29.30 16.25 25.10
N GLY A 273 30.59 16.34 24.82
CA GLY A 273 31.69 16.15 25.76
C GLY A 273 32.83 16.99 25.19
N ARG A 274 32.98 18.22 25.67
CA ARG A 274 34.05 18.60 26.61
C ARG A 274 35.39 18.03 26.15
N ASP A 275 36.16 18.87 25.47
CA ASP A 275 37.31 19.54 26.08
C ASP A 275 37.39 20.98 25.57
#